data_AF-A0A842UB41-F1
#
_entry.id   AF-A0A842UB41-F1
#
_cell.length_a   1.000
_cell.length_b   1.000
_cell.length_c   1.000
_cell.angle_alpha   90.00
_cell.angle_beta   90.00
_cell.angle_gamma   90.00
#
_symmetry.space_group_name_H-M   'P 1'
#
loop_
_entity.id
_entity.type
_entity.pdbx_description
1 polymer ?
#
loop_
_entity_poly.entity_id
_entity_poly.type
_entity_poly.pdbx_seq_one_letter_code
_entity_poly.pdbx_strand_id
1 'polypeptide(L)'
;MVSYIQLTFWGMVFETFVIVITAYLLILIFRRYLQLKNQLTLYLFLIFLNFTLAIVFSWLAKVLYLYSDIAYLSNLNAPDPMTIESWILLRISSFRISFIFVSTAILISYFLKVKVFENEFNKVHKLLVVGFYFFTIVYAFIVYEKATVLFDVFAFVLVCVLMCAIYIPFCYRSIETYTTTEDPFIQKKLISLAIMSVSFILVFVWLTLDRLLILFGSVGYTLFYFLAWTTAIVSVLSAYIGYIRPKSQQD
;
A
#
# COMPACT_ATOMS: atom_id res chain seq x y z
N MET A 1 -24.78 19.57 2.51
CA MET A 1 -24.00 18.57 3.27
C MET A 1 -23.91 17.33 2.39
N VAL A 2 -22.71 16.91 1.99
CA VAL A 2 -22.52 15.69 1.15
C VAL A 2 -22.73 14.48 2.05
N SER A 3 -23.55 13.51 1.63
CA SER A 3 -23.83 12.32 2.45
C SER A 3 -22.64 11.35 2.46
N TYR A 4 -22.50 10.54 3.51
CA TYR A 4 -21.47 9.50 3.58
C TYR A 4 -21.55 8.51 2.41
N ILE A 5 -22.77 8.18 1.98
CA ILE A 5 -23.01 7.32 0.80
C ILE A 5 -22.42 7.96 -0.46
N GLN A 6 -22.65 9.27 -0.66
CA GLN A 6 -22.12 9.99 -1.81
C GLN A 6 -20.59 10.06 -1.78
N LEU A 7 -19.98 10.31 -0.62
CA LEU A 7 -18.51 10.29 -0.46
C LEU A 7 -17.92 8.91 -0.72
N THR A 8 -18.57 7.85 -0.23
CA THR A 8 -18.17 6.47 -0.45
C THR A 8 -18.21 6.11 -1.94
N PHE A 9 -19.25 6.58 -2.65
CA PHE A 9 -19.37 6.43 -4.10
C PHE A 9 -18.21 7.13 -4.84
N TRP A 10 -17.90 8.38 -4.48
CA TRP A 10 -16.76 9.10 -5.07
C TRP A 10 -15.43 8.39 -4.82
N GLY A 11 -15.21 7.92 -3.60
CA GLY A 11 -14.03 7.13 -3.25
C GLY A 11 -13.92 5.85 -4.07
N MET A 12 -15.03 5.12 -4.24
CA MET A 12 -15.09 3.92 -5.08
C MET A 12 -14.76 4.22 -6.54
N VAL A 13 -15.38 5.24 -7.14
CA VAL A 13 -15.11 5.64 -8.53
C VAL A 13 -13.64 6.02 -8.71
N PHE A 14 -13.08 6.80 -7.78
CA PHE A 14 -11.68 7.20 -7.83
C PHE A 14 -10.72 6.01 -7.73
N GLU A 15 -10.97 5.08 -6.80
CA GLU A 15 -10.18 3.85 -6.69
C GLU A 15 -10.30 2.97 -7.94
N THR A 16 -11.45 2.94 -8.64
CA THR A 16 -11.57 2.24 -9.93
C THR A 16 -10.54 2.77 -10.93
N PHE A 17 -10.38 4.10 -11.06
CA PHE A 17 -9.36 4.69 -11.93
C PHE A 17 -7.94 4.31 -11.51
N VAL A 18 -7.67 4.32 -10.20
CA VAL A 18 -6.36 3.93 -9.64
C VAL A 18 -6.07 2.45 -9.94
N ILE A 19 -7.05 1.57 -9.79
CA ILE A 19 -6.93 0.13 -10.11
C ILE A 19 -6.61 -0.06 -11.58
N VAL A 20 -7.32 0.61 -12.49
CA VAL A 20 -7.06 0.50 -13.93
C VAL A 20 -5.62 0.91 -14.27
N ILE A 21 -5.16 2.04 -13.75
CA ILE A 21 -3.79 2.54 -13.97
C ILE A 21 -2.75 1.56 -13.40
N THR A 22 -2.91 1.15 -12.15
CA THR A 22 -1.96 0.27 -11.47
C THR A 22 -1.94 -1.13 -12.08
N ALA A 23 -3.08 -1.68 -12.49
CA ALA A 23 -3.17 -2.95 -13.20
C ALA A 23 -2.48 -2.89 -14.58
N TYR A 24 -2.70 -1.81 -15.33
CA TYR A 24 -1.99 -1.60 -16.60
C TYR A 24 -0.47 -1.56 -16.41
N LEU A 25 0.02 -0.79 -15.44
CA LEU A 25 1.45 -0.74 -15.12
C LEU A 25 1.97 -2.11 -14.67
N LEU A 26 1.20 -2.85 -13.86
CA LEU A 26 1.57 -4.18 -13.40
C LEU A 26 1.77 -5.17 -14.56
N ILE A 27 0.92 -5.12 -15.58
CA ILE A 27 1.06 -5.91 -16.81
C ILE A 27 2.36 -5.57 -17.53
N LEU A 28 2.69 -4.28 -17.66
CA LEU A 28 3.92 -3.83 -18.32
C LEU A 28 5.17 -4.30 -17.57
N ILE A 29 5.13 -4.23 -16.24
CA ILE A 29 6.21 -4.70 -15.36
C ILE A 29 6.37 -6.22 -15.50
N PHE A 30 5.27 -6.97 -15.53
CA PHE A 30 5.29 -8.41 -15.70
C PHE A 30 5.89 -8.82 -17.05
N ARG A 31 5.49 -8.15 -18.15
CA ARG A 31 6.09 -8.37 -19.47
C ARG A 31 7.59 -8.13 -19.46
N ARG A 32 8.05 -7.06 -18.81
CA ARG A 32 9.48 -6.77 -18.67
C ARG A 32 10.21 -7.84 -17.86
N TYR A 33 9.59 -8.35 -16.80
CA TYR A 33 10.13 -9.48 -16.05
C TYR A 33 10.27 -10.73 -16.93
N LEU A 34 9.25 -11.08 -17.73
CA LEU A 34 9.33 -12.23 -18.63
C LEU A 34 10.48 -12.12 -19.65
N GLN A 35 10.79 -10.90 -20.09
CA GLN A 35 11.90 -10.63 -21.01
C GLN A 35 13.27 -10.73 -20.33
N LEU A 36 13.45 -10.06 -19.18
CA LEU A 36 14.76 -9.96 -18.52
C LEU A 36 15.06 -11.12 -17.56
N LYS A 37 14.03 -11.78 -17.03
CA LYS A 37 14.09 -12.78 -15.95
C LYS A 37 14.93 -12.34 -14.74
N ASN A 38 14.93 -11.04 -14.47
CA ASN A 38 15.71 -10.43 -13.38
C ASN A 38 14.95 -10.49 -12.05
N GLN A 39 15.62 -10.96 -10.99
CA GLN A 39 15.05 -11.07 -9.64
C GLN A 39 14.59 -9.72 -9.06
N LEU A 40 15.28 -8.62 -9.30
CA LEU A 40 14.89 -7.28 -8.81
C LEU A 40 13.58 -6.82 -9.47
N THR A 41 13.40 -7.11 -10.76
CA THR A 41 12.13 -6.84 -11.45
C THR A 41 11.00 -7.72 -10.92
N LEU A 42 11.27 -8.97 -10.53
CA LEU A 42 10.29 -9.82 -9.86
C LEU A 42 9.88 -9.24 -8.50
N TYR A 43 10.83 -8.78 -7.68
CA TYR A 43 10.50 -8.15 -6.40
C TYR A 43 9.62 -6.92 -6.59
N LEU A 44 9.96 -6.03 -7.53
CA LEU A 44 9.12 -4.86 -7.85
C LEU A 44 7.72 -5.28 -8.34
N PHE A 45 7.64 -6.29 -9.21
CA PHE A 45 6.35 -6.86 -9.63
C PHE A 45 5.52 -7.34 -8.43
N LEU A 46 6.12 -8.10 -7.51
CA LEU A 46 5.41 -8.64 -6.35
C LEU A 46 4.99 -7.53 -5.37
N ILE A 47 5.81 -6.50 -5.17
CA ILE A 47 5.47 -5.32 -4.37
C ILE A 47 4.23 -4.64 -4.96
N PHE A 48 4.26 -4.33 -6.26
CA PHE A 48 3.13 -3.65 -6.92
C PHE A 48 1.90 -4.54 -7.03
N LEU A 49 2.04 -5.85 -7.24
CA LEU A 49 0.93 -6.79 -7.21
C LEU A 49 0.22 -6.73 -5.85
N ASN A 50 0.96 -6.80 -4.75
CA ASN A 50 0.38 -6.72 -3.42
C ASN A 50 -0.27 -5.35 -3.15
N PHE A 51 0.37 -4.24 -3.56
CA PHE A 51 -0.27 -2.92 -3.46
C PHE A 51 -1.56 -2.81 -4.29
N THR A 52 -1.58 -3.32 -5.52
CA THR A 52 -2.79 -3.35 -6.36
C THR A 52 -3.88 -4.19 -5.71
N LEU A 53 -3.55 -5.36 -5.16
CA LEU A 53 -4.51 -6.18 -4.41
C LEU A 53 -5.06 -5.45 -3.19
N ALA A 54 -4.22 -4.72 -2.44
CA ALA A 54 -4.67 -3.91 -1.32
C ALA A 54 -5.68 -2.83 -1.76
N ILE A 55 -5.45 -2.17 -2.91
CA ILE A 55 -6.37 -1.20 -3.50
C ILE A 55 -7.68 -1.89 -3.91
N VAL A 56 -7.61 -3.07 -4.54
CA VAL A 56 -8.81 -3.85 -4.92
C VAL A 56 -9.65 -4.21 -3.70
N PHE A 57 -9.05 -4.65 -2.60
CA PHE A 57 -9.79 -4.93 -1.37
C PHE A 57 -10.34 -3.66 -0.69
N SER A 58 -9.62 -2.53 -0.80
CA SER A 58 -10.14 -1.23 -0.33
C SER A 58 -11.35 -0.80 -1.14
N TRP A 59 -11.32 -1.02 -2.45
CA TRP A 59 -12.44 -0.75 -3.35
C TRP A 59 -13.61 -1.68 -3.09
N LEU A 60 -13.34 -2.97 -2.91
CA LEU A 60 -14.35 -3.99 -2.60
C LEU A 60 -15.09 -3.66 -1.30
N ALA A 61 -14.41 -3.11 -0.28
CA ALA A 61 -15.06 -2.64 0.94
C ALA A 61 -16.19 -1.63 0.66
N LYS A 62 -16.00 -0.74 -0.32
CA LYS A 62 -16.97 0.30 -0.71
C LYS A 62 -18.08 -0.27 -1.56
N VAL A 63 -17.76 -1.18 -2.46
CA VAL A 63 -18.75 -1.92 -3.24
C VAL A 63 -19.68 -2.69 -2.31
N LEU A 64 -19.13 -3.40 -1.32
CA LEU A 64 -19.92 -4.09 -0.31
C LEU A 64 -20.78 -3.11 0.49
N TYR A 65 -20.24 -1.98 0.92
CA TYR A 65 -21.00 -0.98 1.65
C TYR A 65 -22.18 -0.41 0.82
N LEU A 66 -21.98 -0.15 -0.46
CA LEU A 66 -22.95 0.52 -1.33
C LEU A 66 -24.00 -0.41 -1.94
N TYR A 67 -23.65 -1.68 -2.22
CA TYR A 67 -24.44 -2.54 -3.11
C TYR A 67 -24.75 -3.93 -2.59
N SER A 68 -24.26 -4.33 -1.40
CA SER A 68 -24.50 -5.71 -0.93
C SER A 68 -25.89 -5.93 -0.32
N ASP A 69 -26.63 -4.87 0.01
CA ASP A 69 -27.86 -4.91 0.83
C ASP A 69 -27.68 -5.61 2.19
N ILE A 70 -26.44 -5.88 2.61
CA ILE A 70 -26.11 -6.54 3.88
C ILE A 70 -26.10 -5.51 5.00
N ALA A 71 -27.15 -5.53 5.82
CA ALA A 71 -27.36 -4.54 6.90
C ALA A 71 -26.18 -4.43 7.88
N TYR A 72 -25.52 -5.53 8.25
CA TYR A 72 -24.39 -5.48 9.19
C TYR A 72 -23.09 -4.93 8.59
N LEU A 73 -23.02 -4.72 7.27
CA LEU A 73 -21.89 -4.06 6.61
C LEU A 73 -22.12 -2.56 6.41
N SER A 74 -23.38 -2.15 6.16
CA SER A 74 -23.75 -0.76 5.91
C SER A 74 -24.20 0.01 7.16
N ASN A 75 -24.67 -0.68 8.19
CA ASN A 75 -25.10 -0.09 9.45
C ASN A 75 -24.18 -0.55 10.61
N LEU A 76 -23.50 0.43 11.22
CA LEU A 76 -22.62 0.21 12.37
C LEU A 76 -23.34 -0.37 13.58
N ASN A 77 -24.63 -0.08 13.74
CA ASN A 77 -25.44 -0.54 14.88
C ASN A 77 -26.12 -1.89 14.64
N ALA A 78 -26.10 -2.40 13.41
CA ALA A 78 -26.68 -3.71 13.12
C ALA A 78 -25.83 -4.81 13.78
N PRO A 79 -26.45 -5.82 14.40
CA PRO A 79 -25.71 -6.91 15.05
C PRO A 79 -24.91 -7.73 14.02
N ASP A 80 -23.70 -8.15 14.40
CA ASP A 80 -22.93 -9.15 13.65
C ASP A 80 -23.63 -10.51 13.80
N PRO A 81 -23.98 -11.22 12.71
CA PRO A 81 -24.59 -12.54 12.79
C PRO A 81 -23.61 -13.64 13.28
N MET A 82 -22.34 -13.32 13.54
CA MET A 82 -21.33 -14.22 14.11
C MET A 82 -21.07 -15.47 13.26
N THR A 83 -21.17 -15.36 11.93
CA THR A 83 -20.88 -16.44 10.99
C THR A 83 -19.46 -16.32 10.42
N ILE A 84 -18.93 -17.39 9.84
CA ILE A 84 -17.63 -17.35 9.14
C ILE A 84 -17.68 -16.34 7.99
N GLU A 85 -18.81 -16.26 7.29
CA GLU A 85 -19.03 -15.30 6.21
C GLU A 85 -19.00 -13.86 6.72
N SER A 86 -19.77 -13.53 7.77
CA SER A 86 -19.78 -12.16 8.31
C SER A 86 -18.41 -11.78 8.85
N TRP A 87 -17.71 -12.73 9.47
CA TRP A 87 -16.34 -12.54 9.91
C TRP A 87 -15.44 -12.11 8.76
N ILE A 88 -15.43 -12.82 7.63
CA ILE A 88 -14.61 -12.48 6.45
C ILE A 88 -15.03 -11.13 5.85
N LEU A 89 -16.33 -10.93 5.63
CA LEU A 89 -16.85 -9.71 4.99
C LEU A 89 -16.55 -8.45 5.82
N LEU A 90 -16.60 -8.55 7.16
CA LEU A 90 -16.23 -7.45 8.05
C LEU A 90 -14.73 -7.10 7.98
N ARG A 91 -13.85 -8.09 7.76
CA ARG A 91 -12.41 -7.83 7.55
C ARG A 91 -12.14 -7.19 6.19
N ILE A 92 -12.94 -7.51 5.17
CA ILE A 92 -12.89 -6.82 3.88
C ILE A 92 -13.38 -5.37 4.06
N SER A 93 -14.59 -5.18 4.59
CA SER A 93 -15.23 -3.87 4.72
C SER A 93 -14.44 -2.90 5.60
N SER A 94 -13.67 -3.43 6.56
CA SER A 94 -12.83 -2.64 7.47
C SER A 94 -11.36 -2.57 7.05
N PHE A 95 -11.06 -2.83 5.77
CA PHE A 95 -9.72 -2.72 5.16
C PHE A 95 -8.64 -3.65 5.74
N ARG A 96 -9.01 -4.62 6.58
CA ARG A 96 -8.05 -5.50 7.28
C ARG A 96 -7.32 -6.41 6.30
N ILE A 97 -8.03 -6.90 5.28
CA ILE A 97 -7.41 -7.67 4.20
C ILE A 97 -6.43 -6.79 3.39
N SER A 98 -6.78 -5.53 3.11
CA SER A 98 -5.86 -4.59 2.45
C SER A 98 -4.56 -4.40 3.24
N PHE A 99 -4.60 -4.34 4.57
CA PHE A 99 -3.40 -4.24 5.40
C PHE A 99 -2.48 -5.45 5.30
N ILE A 100 -3.02 -6.66 5.14
CA ILE A 100 -2.21 -7.87 4.95
C ILE A 100 -1.39 -7.74 3.67
N PHE A 101 -2.05 -7.33 2.58
CA PHE A 101 -1.37 -7.14 1.29
C PHE A 101 -0.34 -6.01 1.35
N VAL A 102 -0.65 -4.86 1.93
CA VAL A 102 0.35 -3.80 2.09
C VAL A 102 1.51 -4.24 2.97
N SER A 103 1.25 -4.85 4.12
CA SER A 103 2.31 -5.30 5.02
C SER A 103 3.22 -6.31 4.32
N THR A 104 2.64 -7.16 3.48
CA THR A 104 3.40 -8.12 2.66
C THR A 104 4.23 -7.41 1.60
N ALA A 105 3.69 -6.39 0.94
CA ALA A 105 4.45 -5.54 0.02
C ALA A 105 5.65 -4.87 0.74
N ILE A 106 5.46 -4.36 1.96
CA ILE A 106 6.53 -3.74 2.77
C ILE A 106 7.62 -4.77 3.12
N LEU A 107 7.24 -5.98 3.52
CA LEU A 107 8.19 -7.06 3.80
C LEU A 107 9.00 -7.44 2.56
N ILE A 108 8.36 -7.49 1.38
CA ILE A 108 9.06 -7.75 0.13
C ILE A 108 9.99 -6.59 -0.22
N SER A 109 9.59 -5.34 0.03
CA SER A 109 10.44 -4.15 -0.14
C SER A 109 11.67 -4.17 0.74
N TYR A 110 11.60 -4.75 1.94
CA TYR A 110 12.77 -4.99 2.77
C TYR A 110 13.75 -5.95 2.08
N PHE A 111 13.27 -7.07 1.53
CA PHE A 111 14.13 -8.00 0.79
C PHE A 111 14.74 -7.37 -0.46
N LEU A 112 13.96 -6.54 -1.18
CA LEU A 112 14.46 -5.76 -2.31
C LEU A 112 15.58 -4.81 -1.87
N LYS A 113 15.38 -4.04 -0.79
CA LYS A 113 16.36 -3.11 -0.24
C LYS A 113 17.68 -3.81 0.04
N VAL A 114 17.64 -4.95 0.75
CA VAL A 114 18.85 -5.73 1.05
C VAL A 114 19.50 -6.20 -0.25
N LYS A 115 18.74 -6.77 -1.19
CA LYS A 115 19.30 -7.26 -2.46
C LYS A 115 19.93 -6.17 -3.34
N VAL A 116 19.50 -4.92 -3.21
CA VAL A 116 20.04 -3.80 -3.98
C VAL A 116 21.28 -3.18 -3.32
N PHE A 117 21.30 -3.04 -1.99
CA PHE A 117 22.30 -2.24 -1.29
C PHE A 117 23.21 -3.02 -0.33
N GLU A 118 22.87 -4.25 0.02
CA GLU A 118 23.57 -5.04 1.03
C GLU A 118 23.97 -6.41 0.46
N ASN A 119 25.15 -6.91 0.87
CA ASN A 119 25.60 -8.23 0.46
C ASN A 119 24.87 -9.34 1.26
N GLU A 120 24.56 -9.08 2.53
CA GLU A 120 23.96 -10.05 3.44
C GLU A 120 22.91 -9.42 4.36
N PHE A 121 21.98 -10.25 4.84
CA PHE A 121 20.97 -9.83 5.81
C PHE A 121 21.58 -9.66 7.20
N ASN A 122 21.41 -8.49 7.82
CA ASN A 122 21.55 -8.39 9.27
C ASN A 122 20.46 -9.25 9.94
N LYS A 123 20.88 -10.33 10.61
CA LYS A 123 19.97 -11.33 11.22
C LYS A 123 19.02 -10.72 12.25
N VAL A 124 19.52 -9.82 13.10
CA VAL A 124 18.72 -9.18 14.15
C VAL A 124 17.69 -8.25 13.52
N HIS A 125 18.10 -7.40 12.59
CA HIS A 125 17.19 -6.50 11.91
C HIS A 125 16.13 -7.25 11.10
N LYS A 126 16.50 -8.34 10.40
CA LYS A 126 15.57 -9.23 9.70
C LYS A 126 14.54 -9.82 10.67
N LEU A 127 14.96 -10.31 11.83
CA LEU A 127 14.07 -10.88 12.84
C LEU A 127 13.09 -9.83 13.36
N LEU A 128 13.56 -8.62 13.66
CA LEU A 128 12.70 -7.51 14.10
C LEU A 128 11.66 -7.12 13.04
N VAL A 129 12.07 -7.00 11.77
CA VAL A 129 11.15 -6.66 10.67
C VAL A 129 10.10 -7.75 10.48
N VAL A 130 10.51 -9.02 10.44
CA VAL A 130 9.59 -10.16 10.29
C VAL A 130 8.65 -10.26 11.50
N GLY A 131 9.17 -10.10 12.71
CA GLY A 131 8.36 -10.10 13.93
C GLY A 131 7.33 -8.98 13.95
N PHE A 132 7.73 -7.76 13.59
CA PHE A 132 6.83 -6.60 13.52
C PHE A 132 5.79 -6.73 12.39
N TYR A 133 6.16 -7.32 11.25
CA TYR A 133 5.23 -7.71 10.19
C TYR A 133 4.16 -8.68 10.70
N PHE A 134 4.55 -9.76 11.39
CA PHE A 134 3.60 -10.72 11.94
C PHE A 134 2.70 -10.09 13.00
N PHE A 135 3.27 -9.30 13.90
CA PHE A 135 2.50 -8.53 14.88
C PHE A 135 1.46 -7.64 14.21
N THR A 136 1.85 -6.92 13.16
CA THR A 136 0.94 -6.03 12.40
C THR A 136 -0.20 -6.81 11.75
N ILE A 137 0.08 -7.96 11.14
CA ILE A 137 -0.97 -8.83 10.55
C ILE A 137 -1.90 -9.38 11.62
N VAL A 138 -1.36 -9.91 12.73
CA VAL A 138 -2.17 -10.45 13.83
C VAL A 138 -3.05 -9.35 14.42
N TYR A 139 -2.50 -8.15 14.65
CA TYR A 139 -3.27 -7.01 15.10
C TYR A 139 -4.38 -6.65 14.11
N ALA A 140 -4.04 -6.47 12.83
CA ALA A 140 -5.00 -6.07 11.80
C ALA A 140 -6.16 -7.06 11.66
N PHE A 141 -5.89 -8.36 11.78
CA PHE A 141 -6.84 -9.43 11.48
C PHE A 141 -7.65 -9.90 12.70
N ILE A 142 -7.01 -9.95 13.88
CA ILE A 142 -7.61 -10.44 15.13
C ILE A 142 -8.15 -9.29 15.97
N VAL A 143 -7.38 -8.20 16.13
CA VAL A 143 -7.78 -7.05 16.94
C VAL A 143 -8.66 -6.14 16.10
N TYR A 144 -9.93 -6.54 16.03
CA TYR A 144 -10.99 -5.86 15.32
C TYR A 144 -12.25 -5.81 16.17
N GLU A 145 -12.83 -4.62 16.28
CA GLU A 145 -14.15 -4.41 16.85
C GLU A 145 -14.94 -3.53 15.89
N LYS A 146 -16.15 -3.97 15.56
CA LYS A 146 -17.05 -3.22 14.69
C LYS A 146 -17.40 -1.88 15.34
N ALA A 147 -17.48 -0.82 14.53
CA ALA A 147 -17.77 0.55 14.95
C ALA A 147 -16.70 1.25 15.80
N THR A 148 -15.59 0.59 16.13
CA THR A 148 -14.48 1.19 16.89
C THR A 148 -13.41 1.74 15.96
N VAL A 149 -13.58 2.99 15.51
CA VAL A 149 -12.62 3.71 14.64
C VAL A 149 -11.20 3.77 15.25
N LEU A 150 -11.09 3.78 16.58
CA LEU A 150 -9.80 3.81 17.28
C LEU A 150 -8.90 2.61 16.90
N PHE A 151 -9.47 1.41 16.74
CA PHE A 151 -8.69 0.24 16.33
C PHE A 151 -8.28 0.30 14.86
N ASP A 152 -9.04 0.98 14.00
CA ASP A 152 -8.61 1.26 12.64
C ASP A 152 -7.40 2.19 12.65
N VAL A 153 -7.46 3.28 13.42
CA VAL A 153 -6.35 4.25 13.55
C VAL A 153 -5.06 3.54 13.99
N PHE A 154 -5.13 2.70 15.03
CA PHE A 154 -3.96 1.93 15.45
C PHE A 154 -3.43 1.00 14.35
N ALA A 155 -4.30 0.32 13.60
CA ALA A 155 -3.85 -0.51 12.49
C ALA A 155 -3.15 0.30 11.40
N PHE A 156 -3.68 1.47 11.02
CA PHE A 156 -3.03 2.39 10.08
C PHE A 156 -1.68 2.89 10.60
N VAL A 157 -1.59 3.25 11.88
CA VAL A 157 -0.34 3.69 12.52
C VAL A 157 0.70 2.57 12.51
N LEU A 158 0.33 1.33 12.84
CA LEU A 158 1.27 0.20 12.82
C LEU A 158 1.83 -0.05 11.43
N VAL A 159 0.98 -0.07 10.40
CA VAL A 159 1.44 -0.22 9.01
C VAL A 159 2.29 0.98 8.58
N CYS A 160 1.95 2.20 9.01
CA CYS A 160 2.74 3.40 8.74
C CYS A 160 4.13 3.33 9.40
N VAL A 161 4.23 2.86 10.64
CA VAL A 161 5.52 2.64 11.32
C VAL A 161 6.34 1.59 10.59
N LEU A 162 5.73 0.47 10.19
CA LEU A 162 6.40 -0.57 9.41
C LEU A 162 6.89 -0.02 8.06
N MET A 163 6.06 0.79 7.38
CA MET A 163 6.40 1.49 6.13
C MET A 163 7.63 2.38 6.32
N CYS A 164 7.61 3.26 7.33
CA CYS A 164 8.72 4.16 7.63
C CYS A 164 10.01 3.40 7.97
N ALA A 165 9.92 2.35 8.79
CA ALA A 165 11.06 1.54 9.19
C ALA A 165 11.80 0.89 8.01
N ILE A 166 11.11 0.60 6.91
CA ILE A 166 11.70 -0.01 5.71
C ILE A 166 12.06 1.04 4.66
N TYR A 167 11.13 1.95 4.34
CA TYR A 167 11.28 2.85 3.21
C TYR A 167 12.11 4.10 3.52
N ILE A 168 12.25 4.53 4.78
CA ILE A 168 13.18 5.62 5.13
C ILE A 168 14.63 5.16 4.88
N PRO A 169 15.10 4.01 5.42
CA PRO A 169 16.43 3.50 5.10
C PRO A 169 16.62 3.19 3.61
N PHE A 170 15.59 2.66 2.93
CA PHE A 170 15.63 2.45 1.48
C PHE A 170 15.90 3.77 0.76
N CYS A 171 15.08 4.79 1.01
CA CYS A 171 15.22 6.10 0.39
C CYS A 171 16.62 6.71 0.65
N TYR A 172 17.08 6.66 1.90
CA TYR A 172 18.40 7.16 2.26
C TYR A 172 19.51 6.47 1.45
N ARG A 173 19.53 5.13 1.40
CA ARG A 173 20.52 4.37 0.64
C ARG A 173 20.43 4.63 -0.87
N SER A 174 19.22 4.78 -1.41
CA SER A 174 19.02 5.17 -2.80
C SER A 174 19.65 6.52 -3.12
N ILE A 175 19.47 7.53 -2.25
CA ILE A 175 20.03 8.87 -2.44
C ILE A 175 21.54 8.86 -2.25
N GLU A 176 22.05 8.21 -1.21
CA GLU A 176 23.48 8.06 -0.96
C GLU A 176 24.19 7.44 -2.18
N THR A 177 23.69 6.29 -2.65
CA THR A 177 24.26 5.59 -3.82
C THR A 177 24.12 6.42 -5.10
N TYR A 178 23.05 7.21 -5.23
CA TYR A 178 22.86 8.13 -6.36
C TYR A 178 23.99 9.16 -6.41
N THR A 179 24.38 9.74 -5.28
CA THR A 179 25.43 10.78 -5.22
C THR A 179 26.83 10.26 -5.53
N THR A 180 27.09 8.96 -5.33
CA THR A 180 28.40 8.34 -5.56
C THR A 180 28.53 7.63 -6.91
N THR A 181 27.42 7.45 -7.63
CA THR A 181 27.40 6.75 -8.92
C THR A 181 27.62 7.73 -10.06
N GLU A 182 28.55 7.47 -10.96
CA GLU A 182 28.79 8.33 -12.13
C GLU A 182 27.87 8.02 -13.32
N ASP A 183 27.41 6.77 -13.45
CA ASP A 183 26.54 6.35 -14.56
C ASP A 183 25.14 7.00 -14.45
N PRO A 184 24.77 7.89 -15.39
CA PRO A 184 23.47 8.57 -15.39
C PRO A 184 22.29 7.61 -15.48
N PHE A 185 22.48 6.45 -16.10
CA PHE A 185 21.45 5.43 -16.21
C PHE A 185 21.14 4.78 -14.86
N ILE A 186 22.18 4.46 -14.08
CA ILE A 186 22.02 3.90 -12.73
C ILE A 186 21.49 4.98 -11.79
N GLN A 187 21.98 6.22 -11.88
CA GLN A 187 21.45 7.35 -11.14
C GLN A 187 19.94 7.50 -11.32
N LYS A 188 19.44 7.43 -12.56
CA LYS A 188 18.00 7.50 -12.86
C LYS A 188 17.20 6.37 -12.19
N LYS A 189 17.75 5.16 -12.12
CA LYS A 189 17.12 4.04 -11.42
C LYS A 189 17.03 4.31 -9.92
N LEU A 190 18.11 4.80 -9.32
CA LEU A 190 18.21 5.07 -7.88
C LEU A 190 17.27 6.19 -7.43
N ILE A 191 17.22 7.31 -8.16
CA ILE A 191 16.29 8.40 -7.83
C ILE A 191 14.84 7.96 -7.95
N SER A 192 14.50 7.11 -8.92
CA SER A 192 13.16 6.55 -9.04
C SER A 192 12.79 5.62 -7.88
N LEU A 193 13.73 4.84 -7.35
CA LEU A 193 13.49 4.08 -6.12
C LEU A 193 13.33 4.97 -4.89
N ALA A 194 14.05 6.10 -4.81
CA ALA A 194 13.87 7.08 -3.74
C ALA A 194 12.48 7.75 -3.81
N ILE A 195 12.07 8.21 -5.00
CA ILE A 195 10.73 8.80 -5.22
C ILE A 195 9.64 7.79 -4.89
N MET A 196 9.79 6.53 -5.33
CA MET A 196 8.88 5.44 -5.00
C MET A 196 8.76 5.29 -3.47
N SER A 197 9.91 5.27 -2.77
CA SER A 197 9.96 5.09 -1.32
C SER A 197 9.26 6.21 -0.56
N VAL A 198 9.55 7.47 -0.88
CA VAL A 198 8.87 8.63 -0.28
C VAL A 198 7.39 8.61 -0.60
N SER A 199 7.02 8.30 -1.84
CA SER A 199 5.61 8.24 -2.26
C SER A 199 4.84 7.18 -1.48
N PHE A 200 5.41 5.99 -1.25
CA PHE A 200 4.78 4.95 -0.44
C PHE A 200 4.62 5.33 1.04
N ILE A 201 5.61 6.03 1.62
CA ILE A 201 5.46 6.59 2.97
C ILE A 201 4.28 7.57 2.99
N LEU A 202 4.22 8.49 2.03
CA LEU A 202 3.16 9.50 1.95
C LEU A 202 1.77 8.88 1.80
N VAL A 203 1.60 7.80 1.05
CA VAL A 203 0.32 7.07 0.96
C VAL A 203 -0.22 6.77 2.36
N PHE A 204 0.62 6.20 3.24
CA PHE A 204 0.19 5.81 4.58
C PHE A 204 0.11 6.96 5.57
N VAL A 205 0.94 7.99 5.43
CA VAL A 205 0.80 9.23 6.19
C VAL A 205 -0.56 9.86 5.90
N TRP A 206 -0.94 9.97 4.62
CA TRP A 206 -2.23 10.54 4.22
C TRP A 206 -3.42 9.69 4.67
N LEU A 207 -3.37 8.37 4.50
CA LEU A 207 -4.44 7.50 5.00
C LEU A 207 -4.56 7.53 6.53
N THR A 208 -3.45 7.62 7.25
CA THR A 208 -3.46 7.75 8.72
C THR A 208 -4.08 9.07 9.14
N LEU A 209 -3.75 10.18 8.47
CA LEU A 209 -4.36 11.48 8.72
C LEU A 209 -5.86 11.48 8.43
N ASP A 210 -6.31 10.87 7.33
CA ASP A 210 -7.73 10.69 7.03
C ASP A 210 -8.45 9.97 8.18
N ARG A 211 -7.84 8.91 8.73
CA ARG A 211 -8.43 8.09 9.81
C ARG A 211 -8.44 8.81 11.14
N LEU A 212 -7.40 9.59 11.44
CA LEU A 212 -7.39 10.48 12.60
C LEU A 212 -8.51 11.52 12.50
N LEU A 213 -8.74 12.12 11.32
CA LEU A 213 -9.86 13.04 11.14
C LEU A 213 -11.22 12.35 11.36
N ILE A 214 -11.39 11.11 10.89
CA ILE A 214 -12.61 10.33 11.15
C ILE A 214 -12.79 10.10 12.65
N LEU A 215 -11.73 9.77 13.38
CA LEU A 215 -11.75 9.63 14.83
C LEU A 215 -12.21 10.91 15.54
N PHE A 216 -11.86 12.08 15.00
CA PHE A 216 -12.29 13.39 15.50
C PHE A 216 -13.63 13.89 14.92
N GLY A 217 -14.41 13.01 14.28
CA GLY A 217 -15.78 13.31 13.85
C GLY A 217 -15.95 13.69 12.38
N SER A 218 -14.90 13.56 11.55
CA SER A 218 -15.04 13.68 10.09
C SER A 218 -15.84 12.51 9.52
N VAL A 219 -16.60 12.77 8.46
CA VAL A 219 -17.33 11.75 7.68
C VAL A 219 -16.40 10.84 6.85
N GLY A 220 -15.09 11.09 6.86
CA GLY A 220 -14.09 10.35 6.08
C GLY A 220 -14.05 10.78 4.62
N TYR A 221 -13.21 10.09 3.83
CA TYR A 221 -12.96 10.46 2.43
C TYR A 221 -12.51 11.93 2.30
N THR A 222 -11.64 12.35 3.20
CA THR A 222 -11.12 13.72 3.22
C THR A 222 -10.16 13.93 2.04
N LEU A 223 -9.66 15.17 1.86
CA LEU A 223 -8.62 15.45 0.87
C LEU A 223 -7.43 14.49 1.00
N PHE A 224 -7.06 14.08 2.22
CA PHE A 224 -5.96 13.16 2.47
C PHE A 224 -6.20 11.77 1.84
N TYR A 225 -7.43 11.28 1.84
CA TYR A 225 -7.77 10.02 1.18
C TYR A 225 -7.47 10.07 -0.33
N PHE A 226 -7.82 11.17 -1.01
CA PHE A 226 -7.55 11.33 -2.45
C PHE A 226 -6.05 11.57 -2.75
N LEU A 227 -5.37 12.32 -1.88
CA LEU A 227 -3.91 12.50 -1.96
C LEU A 227 -3.16 11.18 -1.79
N ALA A 228 -3.64 10.29 -0.93
CA ALA A 228 -3.05 8.95 -0.75
C ALA A 228 -3.05 8.16 -2.05
N TRP A 229 -4.17 8.05 -2.76
CA TRP A 229 -4.17 7.26 -4.00
C TRP A 229 -3.47 7.95 -5.16
N THR A 230 -3.46 9.29 -5.19
CA THR A 230 -2.66 10.04 -6.15
C THR A 230 -1.16 9.76 -5.94
N THR A 231 -0.70 9.77 -4.70
CA THR A 231 0.69 9.40 -4.36
C THR A 231 0.98 7.92 -4.61
N ALA A 232 0.00 7.03 -4.48
CA ALA A 232 0.15 5.63 -4.88
C ALA A 232 0.43 5.52 -6.38
N ILE A 233 -0.28 6.25 -7.25
CA ILE A 233 -0.01 6.28 -8.69
C ILE A 233 1.42 6.78 -8.97
N VAL A 234 1.84 7.87 -8.31
CA VAL A 234 3.21 8.41 -8.44
C VAL A 234 4.27 7.36 -8.06
N SER A 235 4.04 6.58 -7.00
CA SER A 235 4.96 5.53 -6.57
C SER A 235 5.17 4.46 -7.64
N VAL A 236 4.10 3.95 -8.26
CA VAL A 236 4.19 2.91 -9.30
C VAL A 236 4.77 3.47 -10.59
N LEU A 237 4.36 4.67 -11.00
CA LEU A 237 4.87 5.33 -12.20
C LEU A 237 6.37 5.62 -12.11
N SER A 238 6.84 6.15 -10.97
CA SER A 238 8.25 6.50 -10.79
C SER A 238 9.15 5.27 -10.93
N ALA A 239 8.79 4.15 -10.31
CA ALA A 239 9.51 2.89 -10.44
C ALA A 239 9.43 2.32 -11.86
N TYR A 240 8.27 2.38 -12.52
CA TYR A 240 8.13 1.91 -13.89
C TYR A 240 9.03 2.70 -14.86
N ILE A 241 8.96 4.04 -14.82
CA ILE A 241 9.65 4.92 -15.78
C ILE A 241 11.16 4.94 -15.54
N GLY A 242 11.63 4.98 -14.30
CA GLY A 242 13.07 5.10 -14.05
C GLY A 242 13.78 3.79 -13.82
N TYR A 243 13.12 2.79 -13.24
CA TYR A 243 13.78 1.51 -12.92
C TYR A 243 13.56 0.44 -13.99
N ILE A 244 12.33 0.29 -14.46
CA ILE A 244 11.91 -0.87 -15.29
C ILE A 244 12.07 -0.58 -16.79
N ARG A 245 11.67 0.62 -17.22
CA ARG A 245 11.86 1.12 -18.59
C ARG A 245 12.56 2.50 -18.59
N PRO A 246 13.80 2.60 -18.08
CA PRO A 246 14.59 3.80 -18.28
C PRO A 246 14.73 4.04 -19.79
N LYS A 247 14.24 5.19 -20.29
CA LYS A 247 14.59 5.66 -21.65
C LYS A 247 16.13 5.74 -21.72
N SER A 248 16.77 4.78 -22.38
CA SER A 248 18.16 4.86 -22.84
C SER A 248 18.15 5.26 -24.32
N GLN A 249 19.19 5.97 -24.77
CA GLN A 249 19.37 6.59 -26.08
C GLN A 249 19.50 5.60 -27.28
N GLN A 250 18.82 4.45 -27.25
CA GLN A 250 18.85 3.43 -28.31
C GLN A 250 17.47 2.76 -28.47
N ASP A 251 16.43 3.58 -28.63
CA ASP A 251 15.28 3.23 -29.48
C ASP A 251 15.48 3.98 -30.81
#